data_AF-A0A5B7I5G3-F1
#
_entry.id   AF-A0A5B7I5G3-F1
#
_cell.length_a   1.000
_cell.length_b   1.000
_cell.length_c   1.000
_cell.angle_alpha   90.00
_cell.angle_beta   90.00
_cell.angle_gamma   90.00
#
_symmetry.space_group_name_H-M   'P 1'
#
loop_
_entity.id
_entity.type
_entity.pdbx_description
1 polymer ?
#
loop_
_entity_poly.entity_id
_entity_poly.type
_entity_poly.pdbx_seq_one_letter_code
_entity_poly.pdbx_strand_id
1 'polypeptide(L)' 'MQPYQGPYRVLRRTRKTVTVDRNGSTDAVSIDRTKPAYLLEPDTTAIFAATTTHESKASTQRIRFSLPFRR' A
#
# COMPACT_ATOMS: atom_id res chain seq x y z
N MET A 1 18.63 -3.17 11.70
CA MET A 1 17.82 -4.30 11.18
C MET A 1 16.35 -3.93 11.31
N GLN A 2 15.56 -4.01 10.22
CA GLN A 2 14.13 -3.76 10.30
C GLN A 2 13.39 -5.06 10.71
N PRO A 3 12.55 -5.06 11.77
CA PRO A 3 11.92 -6.29 12.30
C PRO A 3 10.97 -7.00 11.33
N TYR A 4 10.29 -6.22 10.48
CA TYR A 4 9.40 -6.73 9.44
C TYR A 4 9.84 -6.16 8.10
N GLN A 5 9.91 -6.99 7.06
CA GLN A 5 9.97 -6.46 5.70
C GLN A 5 8.59 -6.01 5.23
N GLY A 6 8.58 -5.12 4.24
CA GLY A 6 7.46 -4.26 3.86
C GLY A 6 6.12 -4.94 3.55
N PRO A 7 5.13 -4.17 3.09
CA PRO A 7 3.83 -4.72 2.74
C PRO A 7 3.97 -5.64 1.52
N TYR A 8 3.67 -6.92 1.72
CA TYR A 8 3.63 -7.90 0.64
C TYR A 8 2.19 -8.21 0.24
N ARG A 9 1.97 -8.41 -1.05
CA ARG A 9 0.68 -8.87 -1.56
C ARG A 9 0.47 -10.32 -1.12
N VAL A 10 -0.68 -10.58 -0.50
CA VAL A 10 -1.08 -11.96 -0.17
C VAL A 10 -1.68 -12.61 -1.41
N LEU A 11 -1.12 -13.77 -1.80
CA LEU A 11 -1.62 -14.59 -2.91
C LEU A 11 -2.61 -15.66 -2.42
N ARG A 12 -2.33 -16.29 -1.28
CA ARG A 12 -3.19 -17.32 -0.68
C ARG A 12 -3.10 -17.30 0.84
N ARG A 13 -4.19 -17.63 1.52
CA ARG A 13 -4.23 -17.76 2.98
C ARG A 13 -4.76 -19.13 3.40
N THR A 14 -4.07 -19.77 4.33
CA THR A 14 -4.47 -21.02 5.00
C THR A 14 -4.64 -20.76 6.49
N ARG A 15 -5.08 -21.75 7.26
CA ARG A 15 -5.22 -21.66 8.73
C ARG A 15 -3.90 -21.37 9.46
N LYS A 16 -2.75 -21.80 8.93
CA LYS A 16 -1.43 -21.66 9.58
C LYS A 16 -0.45 -20.76 8.85
N THR A 17 -0.65 -20.54 7.56
CA THR A 17 0.31 -19.86 6.69
C THR A 17 -0.36 -18.86 5.76
N VAL A 18 0.42 -17.85 5.40
CA VAL A 18 0.09 -16.85 4.39
C VAL A 18 1.12 -16.95 3.29
N THR A 19 0.66 -17.14 2.07
CA THR A 19 1.49 -17.15 0.88
C THR A 19 1.53 -15.72 0.32
N VAL A 20 2.72 -15.15 0.19
CA VAL A 20 2.95 -13.77 -0.27
C VAL A 20 3.77 -13.75 -1.55
N ASP A 21 3.57 -12.70 -2.35
CA ASP A 21 4.45 -12.36 -3.46
C ASP A 21 5.64 -11.56 -2.94
N ARG A 22 6.83 -12.15 -3.06
CA ARG A 22 8.10 -11.56 -2.73
C ARG A 22 8.91 -11.40 -4.02
N ASN A 23 8.77 -10.26 -4.68
CA ASN A 23 9.50 -9.90 -5.89
C ASN A 23 9.35 -10.94 -7.03
N GLY A 24 8.13 -11.45 -7.24
CA GLY A 24 7.84 -12.46 -8.26
C GLY A 24 8.08 -13.90 -7.80
N SER A 25 8.63 -14.10 -6.60
CA SER A 25 8.73 -15.41 -5.95
C SER A 25 7.61 -15.59 -4.94
N THR A 26 7.04 -16.79 -4.90
CA THR A 26 6.01 -17.14 -3.94
C THR A 26 6.65 -17.66 -2.65
N ASP A 27 6.35 -17.02 -1.53
CA ASP A 27 6.88 -17.40 -0.21
C ASP A 27 5.74 -17.72 0.76
N ALA A 28 5.91 -18.74 1.60
CA ALA A 28 4.91 -19.18 2.56
C ALA A 28 5.37 -18.91 3.99
N VAL A 29 4.74 -17.94 4.65
CA VAL A 29 5.11 -17.46 5.98
C VAL A 29 4.08 -17.93 7.02
N SER A 30 4.51 -18.31 8.22
CA SER A 30 3.58 -18.60 9.33
C SER A 30 2.82 -17.34 9.72
N ILE A 31 1.53 -17.48 10.05
CA ILE A 31 0.68 -16.35 10.48
C ILE A 31 1.30 -15.59 11.66
N ASP A 32 1.96 -16.29 12.58
CA ASP A 32 2.59 -15.68 13.77
C ASP A 32 3.68 -14.67 13.44
N ARG A 33 4.29 -14.77 12.26
CA ARG A 33 5.36 -13.88 11.78
C ARG A 33 4.85 -12.81 10.83
N THR A 34 3.54 -12.73 10.61
CA THR A 34 2.91 -11.74 9.72
C THR A 34 2.23 -10.65 10.53
N LYS A 35 2.23 -9.43 9.99
CA LYS A 35 1.46 -8.31 10.51
C LYS A 35 0.64 -7.73 9.35
N PRO A 36 -0.66 -7.41 9.55
CA PRO A 36 -1.44 -6.76 8.51
C PRO A 36 -0.86 -5.36 8.23
N ALA A 37 -0.76 -5.02 6.95
CA ALA A 37 -0.41 -3.69 6.49
C ALA A 37 -1.69 -2.91 6.22
N TYR A 38 -2.00 -1.93 7.08
CA TYR A 38 -3.09 -0.99 6.84
C TYR A 38 -2.58 0.08 5.89
N LEU A 39 -3.15 0.12 4.68
CA LEU A 39 -2.86 1.15 3.69
C LEU A 39 -3.96 2.22 3.83
N LEU A 40 -3.57 3.47 4.12
CA LEU A 40 -4.49 4.60 3.95
C LEU A 40 -4.73 4.72 2.45
N GLU A 41 -5.98 4.64 2.00
CA GLU A 41 -6.33 4.90 0.61
C GLU A 41 -6.16 6.39 0.30
N PRO A 42 -5.37 6.75 -0.72
CA PRO A 42 -5.74 7.83 -1.60
C PRO A 42 -6.13 7.20 -2.93
N ASP A 43 -7.40 6.84 -3.08
CA ASP A 43 -8.03 6.51 -4.38
C ASP A 43 -7.26 5.50 -5.27
N THR A 44 -6.55 4.54 -4.67
CA THR A 44 -5.64 3.60 -5.38
C THR A 44 -5.98 2.12 -5.16
N THR A 45 -7.27 1.78 -5.24
CA THR A 45 -7.71 0.46 -5.74
C THR A 45 -7.32 0.26 -7.23
N ALA A 46 -6.70 1.25 -7.87
CA ALA A 46 -6.40 1.29 -9.31
C ALA A 46 -5.18 0.46 -9.79
N ILE A 47 -4.36 -0.14 -8.92
CA ILE A 47 -3.23 -0.99 -9.40
C ILE A 47 -3.63 -2.48 -9.52
N PHE A 48 -4.66 -2.93 -8.79
CA PHE A 48 -5.21 -4.29 -8.93
C PHE A 48 -6.26 -4.42 -10.04
N ALA A 49 -6.70 -3.28 -10.60
CA ALA A 49 -7.55 -3.18 -11.77
C ALA A 49 -6.74 -2.75 -13.01
N ALA A 50 -5.51 -3.26 -13.20
CA ALA A 50 -4.71 -3.05 -14.41
C ALA A 50 -5.27 -3.78 -15.65
N THR A 51 -6.59 -3.73 -15.82
CA THR A 51 -7.30 -3.85 -17.08
C THR A 51 -8.23 -2.65 -17.14
N THR A 52 -8.00 -1.76 -18.11
CA THR A 52 -8.77 -0.55 -18.45
C THR A 52 -8.06 0.77 -18.08
N THR A 53 -7.15 1.16 -18.98
CA THR A 53 -6.95 2.52 -19.50
C THR A 53 -8.00 3.56 -19.03
N HIS A 54 -7.58 4.56 -18.25
CA HIS A 54 -7.82 5.97 -18.61
C HIS A 54 -6.87 6.90 -17.81
N GLU A 55 -6.32 7.85 -18.55
CA GLU A 55 -5.42 8.92 -18.12
C GLU A 55 -6.24 10.07 -17.51
N SER A 56 -5.82 10.64 -16.37
CA SER A 56 -6.26 11.97 -15.89
C SER A 56 -5.34 12.59 -14.84
N LYS A 57 -4.36 13.36 -15.35
CA LYS A 57 -3.80 14.67 -14.96
C LYS A 57 -3.61 15.04 -13.47
N ALA A 58 -2.35 15.38 -13.18
CA ALA A 58 -1.83 15.96 -11.94
C ALA A 58 -2.63 17.19 -11.44
N SER A 59 -3.12 17.11 -10.20
CA SER A 59 -3.76 18.23 -9.49
C SER A 59 -2.90 18.66 -8.31
N THR A 60 -2.05 19.66 -8.53
CA THR A 60 -1.21 20.28 -7.48
C THR A 60 -2.04 21.31 -6.74
N GLN A 61 -2.69 20.92 -5.63
CA GLN A 61 -3.40 21.88 -4.78
C GLN A 61 -2.42 22.60 -3.85
N ARG A 62 -1.99 23.81 -4.25
CA ARG A 62 -1.13 24.69 -3.43
C ARG A 62 -1.97 25.36 -2.35
N ILE A 63 -1.85 24.89 -1.12
CA ILE A 63 -2.47 25.52 0.05
C ILE A 63 -1.63 26.73 0.44
N ARG A 64 -2.16 27.95 0.29
CA ARG A 64 -1.53 29.18 0.79
C ARG A 64 -2.05 29.46 2.19
N PHE A 65 -1.16 29.40 3.18
CA PHE A 65 -1.45 29.89 4.52
C PHE A 65 -1.32 31.41 4.53
N SER A 66 -2.42 32.13 4.76
CA SER A 66 -2.35 33.55 5.11
C SER A 66 -1.97 33.67 6.58
N LEU A 67 -0.76 34.14 6.87
CA LEU A 67 -0.36 34.56 8.21
C LEU A 67 -1.12 35.86 8.54
N PRO A 68 -1.84 35.94 9.68
CA PRO A 68 -2.41 37.21 10.13
C PRO A 68 -1.27 38.14 10.53
N PHE A 69 -1.27 39.35 9.96
CA PHE A 69 -0.38 40.44 10.34
C PHE A 69 -0.52 40.71 11.85
N ARG A 70 0.59 40.56 12.61
CA ARG A 70 0.70 41.13 13.95
C ARG A 70 0.81 42.66 13.83
N ARG A 71 -0.05 43.38 14.55
CA ARG A 71 0.18 44.78 14.95
C ARG A 71 0.67 44.81 16.39
#